data_AF-A0A5B7ZNY9-F1
#
_entry.id   AF-A0A5B7ZNY9-F1
#
_cell.length_a   1.000
_cell.length_b   1.000
_cell.length_c   1.000
_cell.angle_alpha   90.00
_cell.angle_beta   90.00
_cell.angle_gamma   90.00
#
_symmetry.space_group_name_H-M   'P 1'
#
loop_
_entity.id
_entity.type
_entity.pdbx_description
1 polymer ?
#
loop_
_entity_poly.entity_id
_entity_poly.type
_entity_poly.pdbx_seq_one_letter_code
_entity_poly.pdbx_strand_id
1 'polypeptide(L)'
;MTVNLEGLSSKELAELISRANQRKKVLAKRKPANQVKAAVAKFLASVGWTFDELYGKSGGAKPAAPAAAGASKPARKSTKGRKLGKVEPKYRNPANPKETWAGRGKQPKWLAAETAKGRKLEDFLIG
;
A
#
# COMPACT_ATOMS: atom_id res chain seq x y z
N MET A 1 -1.86 -9.03 13.46
CA MET A 1 -2.34 -10.09 14.36
C MET A 1 -1.33 -10.23 15.46
N THR A 2 -1.70 -9.84 16.67
CA THR A 2 -0.89 -10.03 17.89
C THR A 2 -1.00 -11.48 18.32
N VAL A 3 0.14 -12.14 18.51
CA VAL A 3 0.20 -13.50 19.09
C VAL A 3 0.45 -13.30 20.58
N ASN A 4 -0.54 -13.63 21.42
CA ASN A 4 -0.40 -13.53 22.88
C ASN A 4 0.39 -14.74 23.39
N LEU A 5 1.46 -14.47 24.15
CA LEU A 5 2.43 -15.47 24.61
C LEU A 5 2.32 -15.80 26.11
N GLU A 6 1.59 -14.98 26.89
CA GLU A 6 1.58 -15.03 28.37
C GLU A 6 0.84 -16.24 28.96
N GLY A 7 0.01 -16.93 28.17
CA GLY A 7 -0.70 -18.14 28.59
C GLY A 7 -0.09 -19.45 28.10
N LEU A 8 1.03 -19.41 27.36
CA LEU A 8 1.63 -20.62 26.78
C LEU A 8 2.63 -21.24 27.76
N SER A 9 2.53 -22.56 27.95
CA SER A 9 3.51 -23.32 28.72
C SER A 9 4.88 -23.32 28.05
N SER A 10 5.94 -23.61 28.82
CA SER A 10 7.32 -23.71 28.31
C SER A 10 7.43 -24.66 27.09
N LYS A 11 6.66 -25.74 27.10
CA LYS A 11 6.60 -26.72 25.99
C LYS A 11 5.93 -26.15 24.74
N GLU A 12 4.84 -25.39 24.90
CA GLU A 12 4.13 -24.75 23.79
C GLU A 12 4.92 -23.58 23.19
N LEU A 13 5.63 -22.82 24.03
CA LEU A 13 6.57 -21.79 23.56
C LEU A 13 7.71 -22.41 22.75
N ALA A 14 8.27 -23.54 23.19
CA ALA A 14 9.30 -24.26 22.46
C ALA A 14 8.80 -24.76 21.09
N GLU A 15 7.60 -25.32 21.04
CA GLU A 15 6.97 -25.71 19.78
C GLU A 15 6.71 -24.53 18.84
N LEU A 16 6.22 -23.40 19.37
CA LEU A 16 5.96 -22.20 18.59
C LEU A 16 7.24 -21.63 17.99
N ILE A 17 8.33 -21.58 18.77
CA ILE A 17 9.65 -21.17 18.29
C ILE A 17 10.17 -22.12 17.20
N SER A 18 10.01 -23.43 17.38
CA SER A 18 10.41 -24.42 16.39
C SER A 18 9.64 -24.24 15.06
N ARG A 19 8.31 -24.13 15.14
CA ARG A 19 7.44 -23.87 13.98
C ARG A 19 7.76 -22.54 13.30
N ALA A 20 8.01 -21.48 14.08
CA ALA A 20 8.40 -20.17 13.56
C ALA A 20 9.75 -20.23 12.83
N ASN A 21 10.74 -20.93 13.38
CA ASN A 21 12.05 -21.11 12.76
C ASN A 21 11.96 -21.96 11.49
N GLN A 22 11.14 -23.01 11.50
CA GLN A 22 10.88 -23.83 10.32
C GLN A 22 10.20 -23.00 9.22
N ARG A 23 9.21 -22.17 9.57
CA ARG A 23 8.57 -21.24 8.65
C ARG A 23 9.57 -20.21 8.11
N LYS A 24 10.43 -19.65 8.96
CA LYS A 24 11.51 -18.72 8.57
C LYS A 24 12.47 -19.38 7.58
N LYS A 25 12.87 -20.64 7.81
CA LYS A 25 13.70 -21.42 6.87
C LYS A 25 13.01 -21.62 5.52
N VAL A 26 11.71 -21.96 5.51
CA VAL A 26 10.94 -22.09 4.26
C VAL A 26 10.86 -20.76 3.52
N LEU A 27 10.65 -19.65 4.24
CA LEU A 27 10.60 -18.32 3.65
C LEU A 27 11.98 -17.86 3.14
N ALA A 28 13.07 -18.24 3.82
CA ALA A 28 14.44 -17.95 3.38
C ALA A 28 14.87 -18.79 2.17
N LYS A 29 14.39 -20.03 2.06
CA LYS A 29 14.62 -20.90 0.89
C LYS A 29 13.78 -20.50 -0.32
N ARG A 30 12.71 -19.72 -0.14
CA ARG A 30 11.95 -19.17 -1.27
C ARG A 30 12.82 -18.11 -1.95
N LYS A 31 13.03 -18.26 -3.26
CA LYS A 31 13.62 -17.20 -4.08
C LYS A 31 12.85 -15.91 -3.81
N PRO A 32 13.54 -14.77 -3.62
CA PRO A 32 12.89 -13.51 -3.31
C PRO A 32 11.79 -13.26 -4.34
N ALA A 33 10.63 -12.77 -3.89
CA ALA A 33 9.45 -12.58 -4.74
C ALA A 33 9.78 -11.81 -6.03
N ASN A 34 10.79 -10.94 -5.99
CA ASN A 34 11.31 -10.21 -7.14
C ASN A 34 11.92 -11.11 -8.22
N GLN A 35 12.72 -12.12 -7.85
CA GLN A 35 13.30 -13.06 -8.81
C GLN A 35 12.25 -13.98 -9.42
N VAL A 36 11.25 -14.41 -8.64
CA VAL A 36 10.14 -15.21 -9.16
C VAL A 36 9.31 -14.40 -10.15
N LYS A 37 8.99 -13.13 -9.81
CA LYS A 37 8.32 -12.20 -10.72
C LYS A 37 9.13 -11.96 -12.00
N ALA A 38 10.45 -11.79 -11.88
CA ALA A 38 11.32 -11.60 -13.04
C ALA A 38 11.37 -12.84 -13.95
N ALA A 39 11.42 -14.04 -13.39
CA ALA A 39 11.40 -15.29 -14.15
C ALA A 39 10.07 -15.48 -14.89
N VAL A 40 8.94 -15.22 -14.21
CA VAL A 40 7.60 -15.26 -14.82
C VAL A 40 7.48 -14.20 -15.92
N ALA A 41 7.95 -12.96 -15.67
CA ALA A 41 7.95 -11.91 -16.67
C ALA A 41 8.82 -12.26 -17.90
N LYS A 42 9.98 -12.87 -17.69
CA LYS A 42 10.89 -13.29 -18.78
C LYS A 42 10.27 -14.40 -19.63
N PHE A 43 9.59 -15.37 -19.00
CA PHE A 43 8.87 -16.42 -19.71
C PHE A 43 7.71 -15.86 -20.53
N LEU A 44 6.88 -15.01 -19.90
CA LEU A 44 5.74 -14.39 -20.59
C LEU A 44 6.20 -13.51 -21.77
N ALA A 45 7.25 -12.71 -21.56
CA ALA A 45 7.83 -11.89 -22.62
C ALA A 45 8.37 -12.72 -23.79
N SER A 46 8.92 -13.92 -23.53
CA SER A 46 9.38 -14.83 -24.58
C SER A 46 8.25 -15.40 -25.43
N VAL A 47 7.04 -15.49 -24.88
CA VAL A 47 5.85 -16.01 -25.58
C VAL A 47 5.01 -14.85 -26.15
N GLY A 48 5.45 -13.59 -25.95
CA GLY A 48 4.75 -12.40 -26.45
C GLY A 48 3.56 -11.98 -25.60
N TRP A 49 3.36 -12.58 -24.42
CA TRP A 49 2.27 -12.22 -23.51
C TRP A 49 2.77 -11.35 -22.38
N THR A 50 1.90 -10.47 -21.86
CA THR A 50 2.20 -9.72 -20.65
C THR A 50 1.36 -10.22 -19.48
N PHE A 51 1.91 -10.14 -18.27
CA PHE A 51 1.20 -10.59 -17.06
C PHE A 51 -0.17 -9.90 -16.88
N ASP A 52 -0.26 -8.62 -17.28
CA ASP A 52 -1.47 -7.81 -17.22
C ASP A 52 -2.59 -8.33 -18.15
N GLU A 53 -2.20 -8.94 -19.25
CA GLU A 53 -3.08 -9.46 -20.29
C GLU A 53 -3.59 -10.87 -19.95
N LEU A 54 -2.74 -11.69 -19.31
CA LEU A 54 -3.10 -13.06 -18.93
C LEU A 54 -3.89 -13.12 -17.61
N TYR A 55 -3.58 -12.24 -16.65
CA TYR A 55 -4.16 -12.29 -15.29
C TYR A 55 -4.98 -11.06 -14.94
N GLY A 56 -5.16 -10.13 -15.88
CA GLY A 56 -5.77 -8.84 -15.62
C GLY A 56 -4.86 -7.92 -14.81
N LYS A 57 -5.20 -6.63 -14.80
CA LYS A 57 -4.45 -5.58 -14.12
C LYS A 57 -4.50 -5.73 -12.60
N SER A 58 -3.68 -6.61 -12.04
CA SER A 58 -3.40 -6.59 -10.60
C SER A 58 -2.64 -5.30 -10.32
N GLY A 59 -3.20 -4.44 -9.46
CA GLY A 59 -2.72 -3.07 -9.20
C GLY A 59 -1.35 -2.96 -8.54
N GLY A 60 -0.29 -3.36 -9.24
CA GLY A 60 1.10 -3.29 -8.82
C GLY A 60 2.00 -2.99 -10.02
N ALA A 61 2.60 -1.80 -10.00
CA ALA A 61 3.56 -1.25 -10.96
C ALA A 61 4.29 -2.24 -11.87
N LYS A 62 4.07 -2.11 -13.18
CA LYS A 62 4.84 -2.73 -14.27
C LYS A 62 6.22 -2.05 -14.39
N PRO A 63 7.34 -2.78 -14.50
CA PRO A 63 8.57 -2.23 -15.04
C PRO A 63 8.44 -2.09 -16.57
N ALA A 64 8.93 -0.97 -17.07
CA ALA A 64 8.92 -0.61 -18.49
C ALA A 64 9.75 -1.56 -19.36
N ALA A 65 9.23 -1.86 -20.55
CA ALA A 65 9.99 -2.29 -21.73
C ALA A 65 9.60 -1.36 -22.90
N PRO A 66 10.46 -1.18 -23.91
CA PRO A 66 10.68 0.12 -24.56
C PRO A 66 9.64 0.48 -25.62
N ALA A 67 9.56 1.79 -25.86
CA ALA A 67 8.63 2.46 -26.73
C ALA A 67 8.69 2.02 -28.20
N ALA A 68 7.51 1.85 -28.80
CA ALA A 68 7.27 2.06 -30.23
C ALA A 68 6.20 3.15 -30.38
N ALA A 69 6.39 3.99 -31.39
CA ALA A 69 5.87 5.34 -31.55
C ALA A 69 4.34 5.46 -31.66
N GLY A 70 3.80 6.61 -31.21
CA GLY A 70 2.53 7.14 -31.72
C GLY A 70 1.66 7.87 -30.70
N ALA A 71 1.59 9.19 -30.83
CA ALA A 71 0.48 10.08 -30.45
C ALA A 71 0.17 10.38 -28.95
N SER A 72 0.70 11.52 -28.50
CA SER A 72 0.00 12.64 -27.84
C SER A 72 -0.98 12.37 -26.68
N LYS A 73 -0.50 12.58 -25.45
CA LYS A 73 -1.22 13.26 -24.34
C LYS A 73 -0.20 13.63 -23.25
N PRO A 74 -0.23 14.85 -22.67
CA PRO A 74 0.78 15.26 -21.70
C PRO A 74 0.60 14.44 -20.42
N ALA A 75 1.41 13.40 -20.27
CA ALA A 75 1.44 12.59 -19.06
C ALA A 75 1.89 13.49 -17.91
N ARG A 76 0.95 13.78 -17.00
CA ARG A 76 1.19 14.51 -15.76
C ARG A 76 2.41 13.90 -15.09
N LYS A 77 3.46 14.73 -15.03
CA LYS A 77 4.69 14.49 -14.31
C LYS A 77 4.32 14.19 -12.84
N SER A 78 4.15 12.91 -12.50
CA SER A 78 4.06 12.46 -11.12
C SER A 78 5.45 12.65 -10.53
N THR A 79 5.70 13.89 -10.10
CA THR A 79 6.85 14.25 -9.29
C THR A 79 6.77 13.45 -8.01
N LYS A 80 7.56 12.37 -8.00
CA LYS A 80 8.17 11.80 -6.81
C LYS A 80 8.51 12.93 -5.83
N GLY A 81 7.81 12.97 -4.70
CA GLY A 81 8.20 13.72 -3.51
C GLY A 81 8.36 15.23 -3.68
N ARG A 82 7.26 15.98 -3.84
CA ARG A 82 7.26 17.36 -3.36
C ARG A 82 6.97 17.32 -1.86
N LYS A 83 7.95 17.64 -1.02
CA LYS A 83 7.73 17.99 0.39
C LYS A 83 6.70 19.12 0.39
N LEU A 84 5.43 18.79 0.62
CA LEU A 84 4.37 19.77 0.72
C LEU A 84 4.69 20.56 2.01
N GLY A 85 4.95 21.86 1.86
CA GLY A 85 5.19 22.76 3.00
C GLY A 85 4.10 22.57 4.04
N LYS A 86 4.45 22.79 5.32
CA LYS A 86 3.53 22.59 6.45
C LYS A 86 2.32 23.51 6.27
N VAL A 87 1.26 22.97 5.70
CA VAL A 87 0.01 23.71 5.50
C VAL A 87 -0.73 23.66 6.82
N GLU A 88 -1.18 24.82 7.29
CA GLU A 88 -1.98 24.93 8.49
C GLU A 88 -3.22 24.02 8.36
N PRO A 89 -3.45 23.16 9.36
CA PRO A 89 -4.61 22.29 9.36
C PRO A 89 -5.87 23.16 9.42
N LYS A 90 -6.73 23.02 8.41
CA LYS A 90 -7.96 23.79 8.25
C LYS A 90 -9.19 23.06 8.78
N TYR A 91 -9.09 21.75 8.99
CA TYR A 91 -10.13 20.91 9.56
C TYR A 91 -9.57 20.02 10.67
N ARG A 92 -10.30 19.84 11.77
CA ARG A 92 -9.92 18.98 12.91
C ARG A 92 -11.07 18.05 13.29
N ASN A 93 -10.72 16.82 13.62
CA ASN A 93 -11.69 15.84 14.09
C ASN A 93 -12.08 16.12 15.56
N PRO A 94 -13.38 16.30 15.89
CA PRO A 94 -13.86 16.47 17.26
C PRO A 94 -13.68 15.20 18.11
N ALA A 95 -13.69 14.02 17.49
CA ALA A 95 -13.45 12.77 18.20
C ALA A 95 -11.96 12.56 18.51
N ASN A 96 -11.06 13.11 17.69
CA ASN A 96 -9.61 12.95 17.83
C ASN A 96 -8.87 14.23 17.41
N PRO A 97 -8.47 15.12 18.34
CA PRO A 97 -7.86 16.41 18.00
C PRO A 97 -6.48 16.30 17.31
N LYS A 98 -5.86 15.10 17.34
CA LYS A 98 -4.62 14.78 16.62
C LYS A 98 -4.84 14.60 15.11
N GLU A 99 -6.06 14.25 14.70
CA GLU A 99 -6.40 14.07 13.29
C GLU A 99 -6.84 15.40 12.70
N THR A 100 -6.03 15.92 11.79
CA THR A 100 -6.26 17.20 11.15
C THR A 100 -6.07 17.11 9.65
N TRP A 101 -6.75 17.98 8.91
CA TRP A 101 -6.70 18.01 7.45
C TRP A 101 -6.59 19.43 6.94
N ALA A 102 -5.63 19.69 6.08
CA ALA A 102 -5.38 21.03 5.54
C ALA A 102 -6.27 21.40 4.34
N GLY A 103 -7.34 20.63 4.06
CA GLY A 103 -8.23 20.83 2.91
C GLY A 103 -7.58 20.56 1.55
N ARG A 104 -6.40 19.94 1.53
CA ARG A 104 -5.62 19.66 0.30
C ARG A 104 -5.45 18.15 0.14
N GLY A 105 -5.71 17.66 -1.07
CA GLY A 105 -5.56 16.25 -1.42
C GLY A 105 -6.73 15.37 -0.98
N LYS A 106 -6.49 14.07 -0.79
CA LYS A 106 -7.54 13.10 -0.46
C LYS A 106 -8.09 13.36 0.96
N GLN A 107 -9.41 13.38 1.08
CA GLN A 107 -10.11 13.51 2.36
C GLN A 107 -9.73 12.34 3.31
N PRO A 108 -9.44 12.61 4.59
CA PRO A 108 -9.11 11.56 5.56
C PRO A 108 -10.35 10.74 5.93
N LYS A 109 -10.11 9.51 6.41
CA LYS A 109 -11.19 8.55 6.70
C LYS A 109 -12.18 9.07 7.74
N TRP A 110 -11.72 9.81 8.74
CA TRP A 110 -12.60 10.41 9.76
C TRP A 110 -13.55 11.43 9.13
N LEU A 111 -13.04 12.33 8.27
CA LEU A 111 -13.88 13.36 7.67
C LEU A 111 -14.86 12.72 6.68
N ALA A 112 -14.45 11.70 5.93
CA ALA A 112 -15.34 10.94 5.06
C ALA A 112 -16.44 10.20 5.85
N ALA A 113 -16.09 9.62 7.01
CA ALA A 113 -17.06 8.96 7.88
C ALA A 113 -18.04 9.95 8.51
N GLU A 114 -17.58 11.13 8.89
CA GLU A 114 -18.44 12.18 9.45
C GLU A 114 -19.35 12.81 8.38
N THR A 115 -18.84 13.03 7.17
CA THR A 115 -19.67 13.43 6.02
C THR A 115 -20.70 12.35 5.67
N ALA A 116 -20.35 11.06 5.76
CA ALA A 116 -21.28 9.96 5.57
C ALA A 116 -22.36 9.87 6.66
N LYS A 117 -22.07 10.36 7.87
CA LYS A 117 -23.05 10.51 8.96
C LYS A 117 -23.93 11.76 8.80
N GLY A 118 -23.81 12.50 7.70
CA GLY A 118 -24.59 13.69 7.42
C GLY A 118 -24.07 14.98 8.06
N ARG A 119 -22.86 14.97 8.65
CA ARG A 119 -22.23 16.18 9.18
C ARG A 119 -21.54 16.98 8.08
N LYS A 120 -21.59 18.30 8.18
CA LYS A 120 -21.02 19.17 7.15
C LYS A 120 -19.53 19.35 7.38
N LEU A 121 -18.81 19.56 6.29
CA LEU A 121 -17.36 19.81 6.34
C LEU A 121 -17.03 21.05 7.19
N GLU A 122 -17.96 22.00 7.23
CA GLU A 122 -17.89 23.28 7.93
C GLU A 122 -17.83 23.12 9.46
N ASP A 123 -18.49 22.10 10.02
CA ASP A 123 -18.45 21.79 11.47
C ASP A 123 -17.05 21.39 11.95
N PHE A 124 -16.21 20.92 11.03
CA PHE A 124 -14.85 20.48 11.32
C PHE A 124 -13.82 21.57 11.07
N LEU A 125 -14.23 22.73 10.56
CA LEU A 125 -13.34 23.81 10.18
C LEU A 125 -12.70 24.43 11.43
N ILE A 126 -11.39 24.35 11.51
CA ILE A 126 -10.58 25.15 12.44
C ILE A 126 -10.08 26.34 11.63
N GLY A 127 -10.83 27.44 11.74
CA GLY A 127 -10.45 28.76 11.24
C GLY A 127 -9.41 29.41 12.13
#